data_AF-A0A0C9T038-F1
#
_entry.id   AF-A0A0C9T038-F1
#
_cell.length_a   1.000
_cell.length_b   1.000
_cell.length_c   1.000
_cell.angle_alpha   90.00
_cell.angle_beta   90.00
_cell.angle_gamma   90.00
#
_symmetry.space_group_name_H-M   'P 1'
#
loop_
_entity.id
_entity.type
_entity.pdbx_description
1 polymer ?
#
loop_
_entity_poly.entity_id
_entity_poly.type
_entity_poly.pdbx_seq_one_letter_code
_entity_poly.pdbx_strand_id
1 'polypeptide(L)'
;LLDFKKNNIRGQGSNTRARNTLKGVEAKIQASAAKYRAAHTALKILGRSFGTVGWEGTLQVLKDEHIRGLSTGEDGKSEGRRTVSWIWQTIGVSGNENADLQESLQIEWCRSRARANRWSEEVTLLTEEMRRVLAFFASKANWWHDRASKRDGVRDDLCEGLSAYATRQASLYHALKIACKVNWIGVQKRVLEGEEKRLQHVGVSVGTVGTTK
;
A
#
# COMPACT_ATOMS: atom_id res chain seq x y z
N LEU A 1 10.95 20.16 0.78
CA LEU A 1 11.75 21.40 0.64
C LEU A 1 13.26 21.13 0.71
N LEU A 2 13.73 20.29 1.62
CA LEU A 2 15.15 19.93 1.73
C LEU A 2 15.68 19.20 0.48
N ASP A 3 14.90 18.29 -0.11
CA ASP A 3 15.31 17.54 -1.31
C ASP A 3 15.45 18.40 -2.57
N PHE A 4 14.57 19.38 -2.77
CA PHE A 4 14.64 20.31 -3.89
C PHE A 4 15.93 21.15 -3.84
N LYS A 5 16.30 21.62 -2.64
CA LYS A 5 17.55 22.37 -2.43
C LYS A 5 18.78 21.52 -2.75
N LYS A 6 18.77 20.24 -2.35
CA LYS A 6 19.87 19.29 -2.58
C LYS A 6 20.11 19.03 -4.07
N ASN A 7 19.05 18.99 -4.87
CA ASN A 7 19.13 18.63 -6.29
C ASN A 7 19.39 19.82 -7.21
N ASN A 8 18.88 21.02 -6.89
CA ASN A 8 18.82 22.13 -7.87
C ASN A 8 19.67 23.37 -7.55
N ILE A 9 20.29 23.50 -6.38
CA ILE A 9 20.99 24.74 -5.99
C ILE A 9 22.50 24.51 -5.87
N ARG A 10 23.28 25.16 -6.75
CA ARG A 10 24.75 25.21 -6.72
C ARG A 10 25.25 26.63 -6.44
N GLY A 11 26.41 26.76 -5.78
CA GLY A 11 27.05 28.04 -5.46
C GLY A 11 26.63 28.69 -4.13
N GLN A 12 27.51 29.54 -3.56
CA GLN A 12 27.36 30.15 -2.23
C GLN A 12 26.21 31.17 -2.15
N GLY A 13 26.13 32.13 -3.07
CA GLY A 13 25.10 33.18 -3.07
C GLY A 13 23.67 32.64 -3.23
N SER A 14 23.47 31.71 -4.18
CA SER A 14 22.18 31.03 -4.39
C SER A 14 21.74 30.21 -3.17
N ASN A 15 22.71 29.59 -2.47
CA ASN A 15 22.44 28.86 -1.22
C ASN A 15 21.97 29.76 -0.09
N THR A 16 22.54 30.96 0.04
CA THR A 16 22.14 31.93 1.08
C THR A 16 20.75 32.49 0.82
N ARG A 17 20.45 32.86 -0.44
CA ARG A 17 19.10 33.32 -0.82
C ARG A 17 18.05 32.24 -0.57
N ALA A 18 18.33 31.00 -0.98
CA ALA A 18 17.45 29.87 -0.72
C ALA A 18 17.27 29.57 0.79
N ARG A 19 18.31 29.75 1.61
CA ARG A 19 18.18 29.61 3.08
C ARG A 19 17.26 30.67 3.67
N ASN A 20 17.33 31.91 3.21
CA ASN A 20 16.48 32.98 3.72
C ASN A 20 15.01 32.78 3.33
N THR A 21 14.73 32.36 2.10
CA THR A 21 13.36 32.01 1.69
C THR A 21 12.81 30.83 2.50
N LEU A 22 13.62 29.79 2.72
CA LEU A 22 13.25 28.65 3.57
C LEU A 22 12.95 29.07 5.01
N LYS A 23 13.78 29.93 5.61
CA LYS A 23 13.52 30.47 6.96
C LYS A 23 12.20 31.23 7.02
N GLY A 24 11.89 32.02 6.00
CA GLY A 24 10.62 32.75 5.92
C GLY A 24 9.41 31.82 5.84
N VAL A 25 9.49 30.75 5.05
CA VAL A 25 8.44 29.72 4.96
C VAL A 25 8.29 28.98 6.29
N GLU A 26 9.40 28.57 6.91
CA GLU A 26 9.40 27.89 8.21
C GLU A 26 8.74 28.76 9.29
N ALA A 27 9.07 30.05 9.36
CA ALA A 27 8.45 30.96 10.31
C ALA A 27 6.92 31.07 10.13
N LYS A 28 6.43 31.08 8.88
CA LYS A 28 4.99 31.08 8.58
C LYS A 28 4.30 29.79 9.00
N ILE A 29 4.96 28.65 8.79
CA ILE A 29 4.49 27.34 9.23
C ILE A 29 4.35 27.32 10.76
N GLN A 30 5.39 27.74 11.48
CA GLN A 30 5.40 27.78 12.94
C GLN A 30 4.34 28.73 13.51
N ALA A 31 4.18 29.92 12.92
CA ALA A 31 3.13 30.85 13.32
C ALA A 31 1.72 30.26 13.14
N SER A 32 1.48 29.55 12.03
CA SER A 32 0.21 28.88 11.75
C SER A 32 -0.04 27.73 12.72
N ALA A 33 1.00 26.94 13.02
CA ALA A 33 0.95 25.86 13.99
C ALA A 33 0.65 26.36 15.41
N ALA A 34 1.29 27.45 15.84
CA ALA A 34 1.03 28.09 17.12
C ALA A 34 -0.43 28.60 17.22
N LYS A 35 -0.94 29.24 16.15
CA LYS A 35 -2.33 29.68 16.07
C LYS A 35 -3.31 28.52 16.19
N TYR A 36 -3.06 27.42 15.48
CA TYR A 36 -3.88 26.21 15.58
C TYR A 36 -3.86 25.62 16.99
N ARG A 37 -2.68 25.49 17.61
CA ARG A 37 -2.54 24.97 18.99
C ARG A 37 -3.30 25.83 19.99
N ALA A 38 -3.16 27.15 19.92
CA ALA A 38 -3.89 28.08 20.77
C ALA A 38 -5.42 27.93 20.59
N ALA A 39 -5.89 27.88 19.34
CA ALA A 39 -7.32 27.66 19.04
C ALA A 39 -7.81 26.29 19.55
N HIS A 40 -7.03 25.22 19.38
CA HIS A 40 -7.34 23.88 19.87
C HIS A 40 -7.44 23.84 21.40
N THR A 41 -6.53 24.52 22.10
CA THR A 41 -6.59 24.61 23.58
C THR A 41 -7.83 25.36 24.04
N ALA A 42 -8.18 26.48 23.39
CA ALA A 42 -9.39 27.22 23.70
C ALA A 42 -10.64 26.38 23.42
N LEU A 43 -10.69 25.70 22.27
CA LEU A 43 -11.79 24.81 21.88
C LEU A 43 -11.93 23.63 22.87
N LYS A 44 -10.83 23.10 23.40
CA LYS A 44 -10.87 22.01 24.39
C LYS A 44 -11.41 22.48 25.75
N ILE A 45 -11.13 23.72 26.15
CA ILE A 45 -11.64 24.32 27.39
C ILE A 45 -13.13 24.67 27.24
N LEU A 46 -13.47 25.34 26.16
CA LEU A 46 -14.80 25.90 25.89
C LEU A 46 -15.78 24.85 25.34
N GLY A 47 -15.32 23.87 24.56
CA GLY A 47 -16.17 22.86 23.93
C GLY A 47 -16.97 22.03 24.93
N ARG A 48 -16.42 21.84 26.14
CA ARG A 48 -17.11 21.18 27.26
C ARG A 48 -18.31 21.98 27.77
N SER A 49 -18.26 23.32 27.72
CA SER A 49 -19.37 24.18 28.15
C SER A 49 -20.39 24.45 27.05
N PHE A 50 -19.99 24.39 25.77
CA PHE A 50 -20.87 24.66 24.63
C PHE A 50 -21.59 23.43 24.05
N GLY A 51 -21.32 22.23 24.57
CA GLY A 51 -21.98 21.01 24.09
C GLY A 51 -21.57 20.60 22.66
N THR A 52 -20.45 21.13 22.16
CA THR A 52 -19.93 20.79 20.82
C THR A 52 -19.25 19.43 20.90
N VAL A 53 -19.89 18.38 20.39
CA VAL A 53 -19.39 17.00 20.41
C VAL A 53 -18.95 16.57 19.01
N GLY A 54 -17.82 15.86 18.89
CA GLY A 54 -17.41 15.16 17.67
C GLY A 54 -16.34 15.87 16.85
N TRP A 55 -15.95 17.10 17.23
CA TRP A 55 -14.83 17.81 16.59
C TRP A 55 -13.49 17.16 16.94
N GLU A 56 -13.39 16.41 18.03
CA GLU A 56 -12.18 15.75 18.50
C GLU A 56 -11.66 14.69 17.51
N GLY A 57 -12.54 14.10 16.69
CA GLY A 57 -12.16 13.15 15.65
C GLY A 57 -11.48 13.81 14.45
N THR A 58 -11.92 15.03 14.10
CA THR A 58 -11.42 15.76 12.93
C THR A 58 -10.26 16.71 13.28
N LEU A 59 -10.33 17.39 14.42
CA LEU A 59 -9.34 18.37 14.87
C LEU A 59 -8.49 17.78 16.00
N GLN A 60 -7.39 17.14 15.61
CA GLN A 60 -6.48 16.45 16.53
C GLN A 60 -5.40 17.39 17.10
N VAL A 61 -4.75 16.96 18.18
CA VAL A 61 -3.60 17.69 18.73
C VAL A 61 -2.46 17.74 17.71
N LEU A 62 -2.01 18.95 17.36
CA LEU A 62 -0.96 19.17 16.37
C LEU A 62 0.45 19.04 16.98
N LYS A 63 1.05 17.87 16.83
CA LYS A 63 2.48 17.61 17.08
C LYS A 63 3.34 18.10 15.91
N ASP A 64 4.61 18.43 16.16
CA ASP A 64 5.54 18.86 15.10
C ASP A 64 5.72 17.79 14.01
N GLU A 65 5.66 16.51 14.40
CA GLU A 65 5.70 15.36 13.48
C GLU A 65 4.56 15.37 12.45
N HIS A 66 3.43 16.02 12.76
CA HIS A 66 2.30 16.09 11.84
C HIS A 66 2.52 17.15 10.74
N ILE A 67 3.43 18.10 10.94
CA ILE A 67 3.74 19.20 10.02
C ILE A 67 4.70 18.66 8.95
N ARG A 68 4.12 18.00 7.96
CA ARG A 68 4.85 17.42 6.83
C ARG A 68 4.14 17.74 5.52
N GLY A 69 4.91 17.92 4.46
CA GLY A 69 4.35 18.11 3.12
C GLY A 69 3.55 16.89 2.67
N LEU A 70 2.56 17.08 1.79
CA LEU A 70 1.69 16.02 1.29
C LEU A 70 2.48 14.81 0.72
N SER A 71 3.56 15.11 0.00
CA SER A 71 4.50 14.13 -0.59
C SER A 71 5.65 13.72 0.35
N THR A 72 5.71 14.21 1.59
CA THR A 72 6.69 13.77 2.61
C THR A 72 6.03 12.80 3.59
N GLY A 73 6.52 11.56 3.58
CA GLY A 73 5.91 10.45 4.30
C GLY A 73 6.46 10.42 5.71
N GLU A 74 6.10 9.38 6.46
CA GLU A 74 6.86 9.09 7.68
C GLU A 74 8.21 8.50 7.28
N ASP A 75 9.28 9.08 7.82
CA ASP A 75 10.65 8.64 7.55
C ASP A 75 10.80 7.14 7.92
N GLY A 76 11.35 6.36 7.00
CA GLY A 76 11.56 4.92 7.19
C GLY A 76 10.38 4.02 6.80
N LYS A 77 9.24 4.55 6.37
CA LYS A 77 8.16 3.73 5.78
C LYS A 77 8.39 3.52 4.28
N SER A 78 8.28 2.26 3.83
CA SER A 78 8.23 1.96 2.40
C SER A 78 7.04 2.67 1.75
N GLU A 79 7.15 2.95 0.46
CA GLU A 79 6.11 3.68 -0.29
C GLU A 79 4.72 3.02 -0.20
N GLY A 80 4.68 1.69 -0.02
CA GLY A 80 3.46 0.91 0.19
C GLY A 80 2.79 1.08 1.56
N ARG A 81 3.52 1.52 2.59
CA ARG A 81 2.98 1.76 3.96
C ARG A 81 2.89 3.24 4.30
N ARG A 82 3.07 4.09 3.31
CA ARG A 82 3.07 5.54 3.44
C ARG A 82 1.66 6.05 3.69
N THR A 83 1.48 6.79 4.78
CA THR A 83 0.24 7.49 5.13
C THR A 83 0.46 9.00 5.11
N VAL A 84 -0.46 9.74 4.48
CA VAL A 84 -0.45 11.21 4.56
C VAL A 84 -0.83 11.65 5.97
N SER A 85 -0.23 12.74 6.46
CA SER A 85 -0.55 13.32 7.77
C SER A 85 -2.05 13.67 7.86
N TRP A 86 -2.66 13.53 9.04
CA TRP A 86 -4.09 13.77 9.24
C TRP A 86 -4.50 15.21 8.85
N ILE A 87 -3.58 16.17 8.91
CA ILE A 87 -3.82 17.55 8.46
C ILE A 87 -4.23 17.64 6.98
N TRP A 88 -3.91 16.62 6.18
CA TRP A 88 -4.29 16.49 4.78
C TRP A 88 -5.54 15.61 4.57
N GLN A 89 -6.05 14.99 5.63
CA GLN A 89 -7.23 14.11 5.60
C GLN A 89 -8.51 14.83 6.07
N THR A 90 -8.37 16.00 6.68
CA THR A 90 -9.51 16.81 7.13
C THR A 90 -10.15 17.56 5.97
N ILE A 91 -11.48 17.61 5.95
CA ILE A 91 -12.24 18.48 5.05
C ILE A 91 -11.85 19.93 5.37
N GLY A 92 -11.32 20.64 4.38
CA GLY A 92 -10.87 22.02 4.55
C GLY A 92 -12.03 22.95 4.97
N VAL A 93 -11.76 23.88 5.87
CA VAL A 93 -12.70 24.95 6.26
C VAL A 93 -12.64 26.13 5.30
N SER A 94 -11.55 26.27 4.53
CA SER A 94 -11.44 27.29 3.48
C SER A 94 -12.21 26.85 2.24
N GLY A 95 -12.99 27.75 1.66
CA GLY A 95 -13.57 27.57 0.33
C GLY A 95 -12.52 27.24 -0.73
N ASN A 96 -12.99 26.90 -1.93
CA ASN A 96 -12.21 26.37 -3.06
C ASN A 96 -11.20 27.38 -3.69
N GLU A 97 -10.65 28.29 -2.90
CA GLU A 97 -9.90 29.48 -3.33
C GLU A 97 -8.41 29.18 -3.56
N ASN A 98 -7.90 28.02 -3.11
CA ASN A 98 -6.48 27.68 -3.16
C ASN A 98 -6.20 26.63 -4.24
N ALA A 99 -6.13 27.09 -5.50
CA ALA A 99 -6.00 26.23 -6.69
C ALA A 99 -4.78 25.28 -6.62
N ASP A 100 -3.62 25.79 -6.21
CA ASP A 100 -2.38 25.01 -6.09
C ASP A 100 -2.50 23.86 -5.07
N LEU A 101 -3.25 24.09 -3.98
CA LEU A 101 -3.54 23.06 -2.98
C LEU A 101 -4.47 22.00 -3.55
N GLN A 102 -5.52 22.41 -4.27
CA GLN A 102 -6.46 21.49 -4.89
C GLN A 102 -5.76 20.62 -5.95
N GLU A 103 -4.92 21.22 -6.79
CA GLU A 103 -4.10 20.50 -7.76
C GLU A 103 -3.17 19.48 -7.06
N SER A 104 -2.48 19.90 -6.01
CA SER A 104 -1.60 19.02 -5.23
C SER A 104 -2.35 17.82 -4.63
N LEU A 105 -3.56 18.04 -4.11
CA LEU A 105 -4.43 16.99 -3.57
C LEU A 105 -4.93 16.05 -4.67
N GLN A 106 -5.32 16.58 -5.84
CA GLN A 106 -5.73 15.78 -6.99
C GLN A 106 -4.61 14.89 -7.50
N ILE A 107 -3.38 15.42 -7.61
CA ILE A 107 -2.20 14.66 -8.01
C ILE A 107 -1.94 13.53 -7.00
N GLU A 108 -1.96 13.82 -5.70
CA GLU A 108 -1.70 12.81 -4.68
C GLU A 108 -2.81 11.75 -4.63
N TRP A 109 -4.06 12.15 -4.85
CA TRP A 109 -5.17 11.22 -5.01
C TRP A 109 -4.98 10.32 -6.22
N CYS A 110 -4.66 10.87 -7.39
CA CYS A 110 -4.37 10.10 -8.61
C CYS A 110 -3.24 9.10 -8.39
N ARG A 111 -2.14 9.52 -7.73
CA ARG A 111 -1.02 8.63 -7.36
C ARG A 111 -1.45 7.53 -6.40
N SER A 112 -2.21 7.86 -5.37
CA SER A 112 -2.70 6.91 -4.38
C SER A 112 -3.68 5.90 -5.00
N ARG A 113 -4.57 6.36 -5.88
CA ARG A 113 -5.48 5.51 -6.65
C ARG A 113 -4.74 4.60 -7.62
N ALA A 114 -3.75 5.11 -8.35
CA ALA A 114 -2.92 4.31 -9.24
C ALA A 114 -2.16 3.21 -8.48
N ARG A 115 -1.63 3.52 -7.29
CA ARG A 115 -1.00 2.53 -6.40
C ARG A 115 -2.00 1.47 -5.93
N ALA A 116 -3.20 1.87 -5.52
CA ALA A 116 -4.23 0.93 -5.09
C ALA A 116 -4.67 -0.01 -6.24
N ASN A 117 -4.80 0.52 -7.46
CA ASN A 117 -5.10 -0.29 -8.64
C ASN A 117 -3.97 -1.28 -8.94
N ARG A 118 -2.71 -0.82 -8.96
CA ARG A 118 -1.55 -1.70 -9.18
C ARG A 118 -1.48 -2.81 -8.14
N TRP A 119 -1.66 -2.49 -6.86
CA TRP A 119 -1.69 -3.51 -5.81
C TRP A 119 -2.80 -4.54 -6.04
N SER A 120 -3.97 -4.12 -6.52
CA SER A 120 -5.06 -5.03 -6.85
C SER A 120 -4.71 -5.96 -8.02
N GLU A 121 -4.02 -5.42 -9.04
CA GLU A 121 -3.50 -6.21 -10.16
C GLU A 121 -2.45 -7.21 -9.67
N GLU A 122 -1.50 -6.78 -8.84
CA GLU A 122 -0.45 -7.64 -8.27
C GLU A 122 -1.02 -8.79 -7.44
N VAL A 123 -2.06 -8.55 -6.63
CA VAL A 123 -2.75 -9.62 -5.88
C VAL A 123 -3.40 -10.64 -6.83
N THR A 124 -4.03 -10.15 -7.90
CA THR A 124 -4.64 -11.02 -8.93
C THR A 124 -3.58 -11.85 -9.64
N LEU A 125 -2.48 -11.22 -10.06
CA LEU A 125 -1.35 -11.88 -10.72
C LEU A 125 -0.70 -12.92 -9.80
N LEU A 126 -0.42 -12.58 -8.55
CA LEU A 126 0.18 -13.50 -7.58
C LEU A 126 -0.69 -14.73 -7.38
N THR A 127 -2.01 -14.55 -7.24
CA THR A 127 -2.96 -15.65 -7.08
C THR A 127 -2.92 -16.59 -8.29
N GLU A 128 -2.89 -16.02 -9.49
CA GLU A 128 -2.81 -16.78 -10.73
C GLU A 128 -1.44 -17.45 -10.92
N GLU A 129 -0.35 -16.80 -10.53
CA GLU A 129 1.00 -17.39 -10.53
C GLU A 129 1.09 -18.60 -9.60
N MET A 130 0.56 -18.49 -8.38
CA MET A 130 0.50 -19.60 -7.44
C MET A 130 -0.25 -20.79 -8.05
N ARG A 131 -1.41 -20.53 -8.67
CA ARG A 131 -2.19 -21.56 -9.38
C ARG A 131 -1.37 -22.19 -10.52
N ARG A 132 -0.69 -21.38 -11.34
CA ARG A 132 0.15 -21.83 -12.46
C ARG A 132 1.33 -22.66 -12.00
N VAL A 133 2.00 -22.30 -10.92
CA VAL A 133 3.13 -23.07 -10.35
C VAL A 133 2.66 -24.46 -9.92
N LEU A 134 1.52 -24.57 -9.24
CA LEU A 134 0.96 -25.87 -8.85
C LEU A 134 0.59 -26.73 -10.06
N ALA A 135 0.02 -26.10 -11.09
CA ALA A 135 -0.32 -26.76 -12.35
C ALA A 135 0.93 -27.22 -13.11
N PHE A 136 1.97 -26.38 -13.16
CA PHE A 136 3.26 -26.69 -13.78
C PHE A 136 3.91 -27.90 -13.12
N PHE A 137 3.99 -27.94 -11.78
CA PHE A 137 4.58 -29.08 -11.08
C PHE A 137 3.77 -30.37 -11.29
N ALA A 138 2.43 -30.28 -11.30
CA ALA A 138 1.60 -31.44 -11.62
C ALA A 138 1.83 -31.95 -13.06
N SER A 139 1.86 -31.03 -14.02
CA SER A 139 2.13 -31.35 -15.43
C SER A 139 3.53 -31.93 -15.61
N LYS A 140 4.55 -31.40 -14.92
CA LYS A 140 5.90 -31.94 -14.98
C LYS A 140 6.03 -33.32 -14.35
N ALA A 141 5.32 -33.60 -13.26
CA ALA A 141 5.29 -34.95 -12.70
C ALA A 141 4.70 -35.96 -13.68
N ASN A 142 3.57 -35.64 -14.31
CA ASN A 142 2.95 -36.48 -15.34
C ASN A 142 3.87 -36.64 -16.55
N TRP A 143 4.52 -35.56 -17.00
CA TRP A 143 5.47 -35.62 -18.11
C TRP A 143 6.63 -36.58 -17.84
N TRP A 144 7.14 -36.65 -16.60
CA TRP A 144 8.15 -37.63 -16.23
C TRP A 144 7.61 -39.05 -16.25
N HIS A 145 6.40 -39.30 -15.73
CA HIS A 145 5.74 -40.60 -15.84
C HIS A 145 5.57 -41.04 -17.29
N ASP A 146 5.03 -40.19 -18.15
CA ASP A 146 4.84 -40.48 -19.57
C ASP A 146 6.17 -40.75 -20.28
N ARG A 147 7.26 -40.12 -19.82
CA ARG A 147 8.58 -40.27 -20.44
C ARG A 147 9.27 -41.59 -20.10
N ALA A 148 8.87 -42.24 -19.00
CA ALA A 148 9.39 -43.56 -18.62
C ALA A 148 9.18 -44.61 -19.71
N SER A 149 8.05 -44.51 -20.44
CA SER A 149 7.61 -45.52 -21.42
C SER A 149 7.82 -45.12 -22.88
N LYS A 150 8.61 -44.06 -23.16
CA LYS A 150 8.77 -43.52 -24.53
C LYS A 150 9.91 -44.10 -25.36
N ARG A 151 10.79 -44.91 -24.77
CA ARG A 151 11.89 -45.55 -25.49
C ARG A 151 11.58 -47.03 -25.71
N ASP A 152 11.41 -47.41 -26.97
CA ASP A 152 11.23 -48.79 -27.39
C ASP A 152 12.57 -49.47 -27.70
N GLY A 153 12.61 -50.79 -27.61
CA GLY A 153 13.77 -51.60 -28.02
C GLY A 153 14.98 -51.52 -27.07
N VAL A 154 14.77 -51.14 -25.81
CA VAL A 154 15.81 -51.01 -24.80
C VAL A 154 15.89 -52.29 -23.95
N ARG A 155 17.10 -52.66 -23.50
CA ARG A 155 17.31 -53.78 -22.56
C ARG A 155 16.54 -53.55 -21.25
N ASP A 156 16.08 -54.65 -20.65
CA ASP A 156 15.25 -54.64 -19.44
C ASP A 156 15.90 -53.90 -18.25
N ASP A 157 17.21 -54.07 -18.07
CA ASP A 157 18.00 -53.39 -17.01
C ASP A 157 17.98 -51.86 -17.14
N LEU A 158 18.13 -51.37 -18.37
CA LEU A 158 18.06 -49.94 -18.66
C LEU A 158 16.61 -49.42 -18.63
N CYS A 159 15.62 -50.22 -19.03
CA CYS A 159 14.20 -49.88 -18.87
C CYS A 159 13.86 -49.65 -17.39
N GLU A 160 14.27 -50.56 -16.50
CA GLU A 160 14.07 -50.41 -15.06
C GLU A 160 14.70 -49.12 -14.52
N GLY A 161 15.95 -48.84 -14.89
CA GLY A 161 16.65 -47.61 -14.49
C GLY A 161 15.95 -46.33 -14.96
N LEU A 162 15.44 -46.31 -16.20
CA LEU A 162 14.69 -45.19 -16.75
C LEU A 162 13.37 -44.98 -16.00
N SER A 163 12.63 -46.06 -15.70
CA SER A 163 11.39 -46.00 -14.93
C SER A 163 11.64 -45.54 -13.49
N ALA A 164 12.69 -46.04 -12.84
CA ALA A 164 13.05 -45.65 -11.48
C ALA A 164 13.43 -44.16 -11.42
N TYR A 165 14.24 -43.68 -12.37
CA TYR A 165 14.63 -42.27 -12.43
C TYR A 165 13.44 -41.35 -12.72
N ALA A 166 12.60 -41.70 -13.70
CA ALA A 166 11.39 -40.96 -14.02
C ALA A 166 10.43 -40.86 -12.83
N THR A 167 10.23 -41.98 -12.12
CA THR A 167 9.40 -42.03 -10.90
C THR A 167 9.95 -41.13 -9.81
N ARG A 168 11.28 -41.14 -9.59
CA ARG A 168 11.93 -40.24 -8.63
C ARG A 168 11.76 -38.76 -9.01
N GLN A 169 11.87 -38.42 -10.29
CA GLN A 169 11.65 -37.04 -10.75
C GLN A 169 10.19 -36.62 -10.55
N ALA A 170 9.23 -37.49 -10.88
CA ALA A 170 7.81 -37.23 -10.65
C ALA A 170 7.50 -37.02 -9.16
N SER A 171 8.06 -37.85 -8.27
CA SER A 171 7.88 -37.69 -6.82
C SER A 171 8.46 -36.37 -6.30
N LEU A 172 9.58 -35.90 -6.87
CA LEU A 172 10.18 -34.61 -6.51
C LEU A 172 9.25 -33.44 -6.88
N TYR A 173 8.68 -33.45 -8.09
CA TYR A 173 7.72 -32.41 -8.50
C TYR A 173 6.43 -32.43 -7.66
N HIS A 174 5.95 -33.61 -7.27
CA HIS A 174 4.85 -33.73 -6.33
C HIS A 174 5.20 -33.15 -4.95
N ALA A 175 6.39 -33.43 -4.43
CA ALA A 175 6.87 -32.86 -3.17
C ALA A 175 6.96 -31.32 -3.25
N LEU A 176 7.50 -30.76 -4.33
CA LEU A 176 7.54 -29.31 -4.56
C LEU A 176 6.13 -28.69 -4.58
N LYS A 177 5.18 -29.32 -5.27
CA LYS A 177 3.78 -28.90 -5.29
C LYS A 177 3.17 -28.86 -3.88
N ILE A 178 3.41 -29.89 -3.07
CA ILE A 178 2.92 -29.97 -1.69
C ILE A 178 3.58 -28.89 -0.83
N ALA A 179 4.91 -28.73 -0.92
CA ALA A 179 5.64 -27.72 -0.17
C ALA A 179 5.14 -26.30 -0.50
N CYS A 180 4.94 -25.97 -1.78
CA CYS A 180 4.34 -24.70 -2.19
C CYS A 180 2.94 -24.52 -1.62
N LYS A 181 2.06 -25.54 -1.69
CA LYS A 181 0.72 -25.47 -1.09
C LYS A 181 0.78 -25.15 0.40
N VAL A 182 1.63 -25.85 1.16
CA VAL A 182 1.78 -25.63 2.61
C VAL A 182 2.26 -24.21 2.90
N ASN A 183 3.29 -23.75 2.19
CA ASN A 183 3.82 -22.39 2.33
C ASN A 183 2.79 -21.30 2.00
N TRP A 184 1.77 -21.63 1.19
CA TRP A 184 0.77 -20.71 0.69
C TRP A 184 -0.58 -20.75 1.42
N ILE A 185 -0.77 -21.62 2.41
CA ILE A 185 -2.03 -21.74 3.18
C ILE A 185 -2.50 -20.38 3.74
N GLY A 186 -1.57 -19.57 4.26
CA GLY A 186 -1.88 -18.27 4.85
C GLY A 186 -2.14 -17.14 3.86
N VAL A 187 -1.82 -17.32 2.57
CA VAL A 187 -1.90 -16.24 1.58
C VAL A 187 -3.35 -15.91 1.25
N GLN A 188 -4.20 -16.92 1.01
CA GLN A 188 -5.61 -16.69 0.69
C GLN A 188 -6.33 -15.93 1.81
N LYS A 189 -6.07 -16.28 3.07
CA LYS A 189 -6.62 -15.57 4.22
C LYS A 189 -6.21 -14.08 4.22
N ARG A 190 -4.93 -13.78 3.96
CA ARG A 190 -4.43 -12.39 3.88
C ARG A 190 -5.04 -11.60 2.72
N VAL A 191 -5.28 -12.26 1.58
CA VAL A 191 -5.95 -11.64 0.43
C VAL A 191 -7.38 -11.26 0.79
N LEU A 192 -8.15 -12.19 1.38
CA LEU A 192 -9.53 -11.94 1.83
C LEU A 192 -9.61 -10.82 2.88
N GLU A 193 -8.74 -10.84 3.89
CA GLU A 193 -8.65 -9.77 4.89
C GLU A 193 -8.33 -8.41 4.26
N GLY A 194 -7.52 -8.40 3.20
CA GLY A 194 -7.19 -7.19 2.44
C GLY A 194 -8.37 -6.68 1.62
N GLU A 195 -9.12 -7.57 0.98
CA GLU A 195 -10.32 -7.24 0.21
C GLU A 195 -11.44 -6.72 1.11
N GLU A 196 -11.69 -7.35 2.26
CA GLU A 196 -12.65 -6.87 3.25
C GLU A 196 -12.32 -5.44 3.70
N LYS A 197 -11.06 -5.17 4.03
CA LYS A 197 -10.62 -3.81 4.39
C LYS A 197 -10.83 -2.84 3.23
N ARG A 198 -10.53 -3.23 1.99
CA ARG A 198 -10.78 -2.38 0.82
C ARG A 198 -12.27 -2.05 0.67
N LEU A 199 -13.15 -3.03 0.81
CA LEU A 199 -14.60 -2.85 0.70
C LEU A 199 -15.16 -1.94 1.80
N GLN A 200 -14.66 -2.07 3.04
CA GLN A 200 -15.02 -1.17 4.15
C GLN A 200 -14.63 0.29 3.88
N HIS A 201 -13.48 0.54 3.24
CA HIS A 201 -13.00 1.90 2.95
C HIS A 201 -13.65 2.53 1.71
N VAL A 202 -14.12 1.72 0.76
CA VAL A 202 -14.81 2.21 -0.46
C VAL A 202 -16.25 2.64 -0.17
N GLY A 203 -16.77 2.34 1.03
CA GLY A 203 -18.09 2.85 1.44
C GLY A 203 -19.22 2.34 0.56
N VAL A 204 -19.23 1.03 0.23
CA VAL A 204 -20.50 0.40 -0.16
C VAL A 204 -21.28 0.20 1.13
N SER A 205 -22.01 1.24 1.54
CA SER A 205 -23.24 1.05 2.31
C SER A 205 -24.12 0.16 1.45
N VAL A 206 -24.12 -1.15 1.70
CA VAL A 206 -25.19 -2.03 1.23
C VAL A 206 -26.46 -1.43 1.80
N GLY A 207 -27.19 -0.71 0.96
CA GLY A 207 -28.50 -0.19 1.30
C GLY A 207 -29.37 -1.39 1.60
N THR A 208 -29.60 -1.65 2.88
CA THR A 208 -30.71 -2.49 3.32
C THR A 208 -31.97 -1.78 2.82
N VAL A 209 -32.48 -2.22 1.68
CA VAL A 209 -33.81 -1.86 1.21
C VAL A 209 -34.76 -2.41 2.26
N GLY A 210 -35.17 -1.55 3.18
CA GLY A 210 -36.23 -1.83 4.11
C GLY A 210 -37.50 -2.08 3.32
N THR A 211 -37.97 -3.32 3.34
CA THR A 211 -39.31 -3.69 2.90
C THR A 211 -40.32 -2.93 3.77
N THR A 212 -40.84 -1.82 3.27
CA THR A 212 -42.00 -1.15 3.85
C THR A 212 -43.28 -1.73 3.25
N LYS A 213 -44.02 -2.43 4.11
CA LYS A 213 -45.44 -2.81 4.08
C LYS A 213 -45.90 -3.78 2.99
#